data_AF-A0A2N5IBK3-F1
#
_entry.id   AF-A0A2N5IBK3-F1
#
_cell.length_a   1.000
_cell.length_b   1.000
_cell.length_c   1.000
_cell.angle_alpha   90.00
_cell.angle_beta   90.00
_cell.angle_gamma   90.00
#
_symmetry.space_group_name_H-M   'P 1'
#
loop_
_entity.id
_entity.type
_entity.pdbx_description
1 polymer ?
#
loop_
_entity_poly.entity_id
_entity_poly.type
_entity_poly.pdbx_seq_one_letter_code
_entity_poly.pdbx_strand_id
1 'polypeptide(L)'
;MERFLKRLAEKKYNLYRALFIDVPQPKTNQEYLQRIENQTRYEEVLDIIDWLPEEQKKVVEERFEFLKVSFADYYGEDKPLLGRV
;
A
#
# COMPACT_ATOMS: atom_id res chain seq x y z
N MET A 1 20.45 -3.00 -6.59
CA MET A 1 19.83 -2.39 -5.40
C MET A 1 18.53 -1.67 -5.76
N GLU A 2 18.54 -0.71 -6.68
CA GLU A 2 17.36 0.09 -7.06
C GLU A 2 16.10 -0.73 -7.43
N ARG A 3 16.26 -1.80 -8.24
CA ARG A 3 15.15 -2.71 -8.58
C ARG A 3 14.51 -3.39 -7.36
N PHE A 4 15.28 -3.67 -6.32
CA PHE A 4 14.78 -4.28 -5.08
C PHE A 4 13.94 -3.28 -4.30
N LEU A 5 14.46 -2.06 -4.08
CA LEU A 5 13.73 -0.99 -3.39
C LEU A 5 12.42 -0.62 -4.09
N LYS A 6 12.45 -0.56 -5.43
CA LYS A 6 11.24 -0.33 -6.23
C LYS A 6 10.19 -1.43 -6.03
N ARG A 7 10.59 -2.70 -6.06
CA ARG A 7 9.69 -3.84 -5.81
C ARG A 7 9.13 -3.81 -4.38
N LEU A 8 9.93 -3.38 -3.41
CA LEU A 8 9.50 -3.27 -2.02
C LEU A 8 8.42 -2.18 -1.86
N ALA A 9 8.60 -1.02 -2.49
CA ALA A 9 7.60 0.05 -2.54
C ALA A 9 6.30 -0.40 -3.23
N GLU A 10 6.41 -1.10 -4.37
CA GLU A 10 5.26 -1.67 -5.09
C GLU A 10 4.52 -2.70 -4.23
N LYS A 11 5.25 -3.56 -3.50
CA LYS A 11 4.65 -4.55 -2.61
C LYS A 11 3.94 -3.90 -1.43
N LYS A 12 4.57 -2.90 -0.78
CA LYS A 12 3.94 -2.07 0.27
C LYS A 12 2.66 -1.43 -0.26
N TYR A 13 2.71 -0.84 -1.45
CA TYR A 13 1.57 -0.19 -2.09
C TYR A 13 0.41 -1.14 -2.40
N ASN A 14 0.67 -2.30 -2.99
CA ASN A 14 -0.36 -3.26 -3.34
C ASN A 14 -1.08 -3.80 -2.10
N LEU A 15 -0.34 -4.07 -1.02
CA LEU A 15 -0.91 -4.52 0.26
C LEU A 15 -1.71 -3.41 0.94
N TYR A 16 -1.19 -2.17 0.95
CA TYR A 16 -1.91 -0.99 1.41
C TYR A 16 -3.24 -0.83 0.66
N ARG A 17 -3.25 -0.95 -0.66
CA ARG A 17 -4.46 -0.88 -1.47
C ARG A 17 -5.47 -1.96 -1.11
N ALA A 18 -5.02 -3.22 -1.04
CA ALA A 18 -5.89 -4.33 -0.70
C ALA A 18 -6.54 -4.16 0.69
N LEU A 19 -5.80 -3.62 1.66
CA LEU A 19 -6.26 -3.42 3.03
C LEU A 19 -7.15 -2.19 3.23
N PHE A 20 -6.87 -1.08 2.54
CA PHE A 20 -7.47 0.22 2.88
C PHE A 20 -8.30 0.83 1.76
N ILE A 21 -8.13 0.39 0.51
CA ILE A 21 -8.77 1.01 -0.67
C ILE A 21 -9.75 0.05 -1.33
N ASP A 22 -9.29 -1.15 -1.72
CA ASP A 22 -10.07 -2.05 -2.57
C ASP A 22 -11.18 -2.77 -1.79
N VAL A 23 -10.86 -3.30 -0.60
CA VAL A 23 -11.83 -3.95 0.30
C VAL A 23 -11.63 -3.44 1.74
N PRO A 24 -12.07 -2.21 2.04
CA PRO A 24 -11.82 -1.58 3.33
C PRO A 24 -12.53 -2.30 4.50
N GLN A 25 -13.66 -2.95 4.23
CA GLN A 25 -14.38 -3.78 5.19
C GLN A 25 -14.72 -5.14 4.57
N PRO A 26 -14.25 -6.27 5.14
CA PRO A 26 -14.61 -7.60 4.66
C PRO A 26 -16.09 -7.87 4.95
N LYS A 27 -16.81 -8.41 3.98
CA LYS A 27 -18.24 -8.77 4.07
C LYS A 27 -18.46 -10.27 4.19
N THR A 28 -17.44 -11.06 3.87
CA THR A 28 -17.46 -12.52 3.96
C THR A 28 -16.32 -13.04 4.84
N ASN A 29 -16.49 -14.26 5.37
CA ASN A 29 -15.42 -14.92 6.13
C ASN A 29 -14.15 -15.11 5.29
N GLN A 30 -14.30 -15.36 3.99
CA GLN A 30 -13.16 -15.49 3.07
C GLN A 30 -12.40 -14.17 2.93
N GLU A 31 -13.09 -13.05 2.74
CA GLU A 31 -12.46 -11.72 2.69
C GLU A 31 -11.81 -11.36 4.04
N TYR A 32 -12.40 -11.77 5.16
CA TYR A 32 -11.82 -11.55 6.48
C TYR A 32 -10.50 -12.31 6.66
N LEU A 33 -10.45 -13.60 6.29
CA LEU A 33 -9.22 -14.39 6.31
C LEU A 33 -8.16 -13.79 5.37
N GLN A 34 -8.56 -13.40 4.16
CA GLN A 34 -7.66 -12.75 3.19
C GLN A 34 -7.10 -11.43 3.74
N ARG A 35 -7.91 -10.67 4.49
CA ARG A 35 -7.48 -9.43 5.14
C ARG A 35 -6.43 -9.69 6.21
N ILE A 36 -6.61 -10.72 7.04
CA ILE A 36 -5.61 -11.11 8.05
C ILE A 36 -4.29 -11.46 7.36
N GLU A 37 -4.32 -12.31 6.34
CA GLU A 37 -3.11 -12.68 5.58
C GLU A 37 -2.40 -11.46 4.97
N ASN A 38 -3.16 -10.54 4.38
CA ASN A 38 -2.62 -9.32 3.80
C ASN A 38 -2.03 -8.39 4.87
N GLN A 39 -2.62 -8.34 6.06
CA GLN A 39 -2.11 -7.54 7.17
C GLN A 39 -0.78 -8.10 7.67
N THR A 40 -0.69 -9.42 7.90
CA THR A 40 0.59 -10.05 8.28
C THR A 40 1.67 -9.80 7.25
N ARG A 41 1.38 -9.98 5.95
CA ARG A 41 2.34 -9.69 4.87
C ARG A 41 2.73 -8.21 4.79
N TYR A 42 1.83 -7.30 5.17
CA TYR A 42 2.11 -5.88 5.19
C TYR A 42 3.09 -5.55 6.32
N GLU A 43 2.84 -6.08 7.52
CA GLU A 43 3.75 -5.95 8.67
C GLU A 43 5.14 -6.52 8.35
N GLU A 44 5.24 -7.70 7.74
CA GLU A 44 6.53 -8.26 7.29
C GLU A 44 7.28 -7.34 6.31
N VAL A 45 6.56 -6.68 5.40
CA VAL A 45 7.17 -5.74 4.46
C VAL A 45 7.66 -4.49 5.18
N LEU A 46 6.92 -3.98 6.17
CA LEU A 46 7.34 -2.85 7.00
C LEU A 46 8.59 -3.21 7.79
N ASP A 47 8.66 -4.40 8.39
CA ASP A 47 9.83 -4.87 9.10
C ASP A 47 11.06 -4.89 8.19
N ILE A 48 10.93 -5.45 6.98
CA ILE A 48 12.04 -5.48 6.00
C ILE A 48 12.51 -4.06 5.67
N ILE A 49 11.58 -3.11 5.48
CA ILE A 49 11.92 -1.70 5.23
C ILE A 49 12.65 -1.12 6.44
N ASP A 50 12.24 -1.46 7.65
CA ASP A 50 12.84 -0.94 8.87
C ASP A 50 14.28 -1.39 9.11
N TRP A 51 14.67 -2.53 8.56
CA TRP A 51 16.06 -3.00 8.55
C TRP A 51 16.95 -2.32 7.50
N LEU A 52 16.40 -1.53 6.58
CA LEU A 52 17.20 -0.85 5.56
C LEU A 52 17.94 0.38 6.12
N PRO A 53 19.08 0.76 5.52
CA PRO A 53 19.68 2.08 5.77
C PRO A 53 18.71 3.22 5.46
N GLU A 54 18.82 4.32 6.21
CA GLU A 54 17.89 5.46 6.14
C GLU A 54 17.69 6.01 4.72
N GLU A 55 18.79 6.13 3.95
CA GLU A 55 18.75 6.57 2.55
C GLU A 55 17.89 5.67 1.66
N GLN A 56 17.92 4.36 1.92
CA GLN A 56 17.13 3.38 1.17
C GLN A 56 15.67 3.37 1.61
N LYS A 57 15.39 3.56 2.92
CA LYS A 57 14.03 3.75 3.43
C LYS A 57 13.36 4.93 2.73
N LYS A 58 14.08 6.05 2.62
CA LYS A 58 13.60 7.26 1.94
C LYS A 58 13.22 6.99 0.48
N VAL A 59 14.05 6.26 -0.27
CA VAL A 59 13.74 5.88 -1.67
C VAL A 59 12.47 5.03 -1.76
N VAL A 60 12.28 4.09 -0.83
CA VAL A 60 11.07 3.26 -0.79
C VAL A 60 9.84 4.13 -0.48
N GLU A 61 9.95 5.05 0.47
CA GLU A 61 8.84 5.91 0.88
C GLU A 61 8.44 6.92 -0.19
N GLU A 62 9.40 7.60 -0.81
CA GLU A 62 9.15 8.51 -1.93
C GLU A 62 8.45 7.79 -3.07
N ARG A 63 8.87 6.56 -3.37
CA ARG A 63 8.23 5.75 -4.41
C ARG A 63 6.82 5.31 -4.01
N PHE A 64 6.60 4.94 -2.76
CA PHE A 64 5.28 4.57 -2.23
C PHE A 64 4.29 5.74 -2.32
N GLU A 65 4.72 6.94 -1.90
CA GLU A 65 3.90 8.15 -2.01
C GLU A 65 3.63 8.53 -3.47
N PHE A 66 4.62 8.41 -4.35
CA PHE A 66 4.41 8.59 -5.79
C PHE A 66 3.34 7.64 -6.35
N LEU A 67 3.32 6.37 -5.94
CA LEU A 67 2.31 5.40 -6.36
C LEU A 67 0.91 5.73 -5.83
N LYS A 68 0.80 6.31 -4.63
CA LYS A 68 -0.49 6.80 -4.08
C LYS A 68 -1.04 7.97 -4.89
N VAL A 69 -0.18 8.94 -5.23
CA VAL A 69 -0.59 10.11 -6.02
C VAL A 69 -0.91 9.74 -7.46
N SER A 70 -0.06 8.95 -8.13
CA SER A 70 -0.29 8.52 -9.52
C SER A 70 -1.63 7.79 -9.69
N PHE A 71 -2.06 7.06 -8.67
CA PHE A 71 -3.38 6.43 -8.64
C PHE A 71 -4.50 7.44 -8.40
N ALA A 72 -4.33 8.37 -7.47
CA ALA A 72 -5.30 9.44 -7.24
C ALA A 72 -5.52 10.27 -8.52
N ASP A 73 -4.46 10.59 -9.26
CA ASP A 73 -4.53 11.33 -10.52
C ASP A 73 -5.23 10.51 -11.63
N TYR A 74 -4.94 9.20 -11.73
CA TYR A 74 -5.54 8.31 -12.72
C TYR A 74 -7.05 8.07 -12.51
N TYR A 75 -7.52 8.08 -11.27
CA TYR A 75 -8.95 7.94 -10.93
C TYR A 75 -9.63 9.27 -10.56
N GLY A 76 -8.89 10.38 -10.64
CA GLY A 76 -9.29 11.71 -10.16
C GLY A 76 -10.20 12.50 -11.08
N GLU A 77 -10.49 12.01 -12.30
CA GLU A 77 -11.48 12.67 -13.17
C GLU A 77 -12.93 12.20 -12.94
N ASP A 78 -13.21 11.18 -12.10
CA ASP A 78 -14.59 10.68 -12.03
C ASP A 78 -15.02 9.91 -10.76
N LYS A 79 -14.70 10.41 -9.55
CA LYS A 79 -15.48 10.03 -8.35
C LYS A 79 -15.74 11.23 -7.41
N PRO A 80 -17.01 11.55 -7.13
CA PRO A 80 -17.36 12.64 -6.23
C PRO A 80 -16.87 12.32 -4.82
N LEU A 81 -16.35 13.37 -4.19
CA LEU A 81 -15.99 13.48 -2.78
C LEU A 81 -16.95 12.65 -1.91
N LEU A 82 -16.44 11.54 -1.36
CA LEU A 82 -17.12 10.87 -0.26
C LEU A 82 -17.28 11.90 0.85
N GLY A 83 -18.55 12.23 1.10
CA GLY A 83 -18.99 13.26 2.03
C GLY A 83 -18.24 13.19 3.35
N ARG A 84 -17.56 14.28 3.66
CA ARG A 84 -17.34 14.65 5.05
C ARG A 84 -18.59 15.43 5.49
N VAL A 85 -19.20 14.85 6.51
CA VAL A 85 -20.18 15.37 7.48
C VAL A 85 -20.26 16.89 7.53
#